data_AF-A0A2H0DVK2-F1
#
_entry.id   AF-A0A2H0DVK2-F1
#
_cell.length_a   1.000
_cell.length_b   1.000
_cell.length_c   1.000
_cell.angle_alpha   90.00
_cell.angle_beta   90.00
_cell.angle_gamma   90.00
#
_symmetry.space_group_name_H-M   'P 1'
#
loop_
_entity.id
_entity.type
_entity.pdbx_description
1 polymer ?
#
loop_
_entity_poly.entity_id
_entity_poly.type
_entity_poly.pdbx_seq_one_letter_code
_entity_poly.pdbx_strand_id
1 'polypeptide(L)'
;MTGVKEIGMRPTKVNWINFHKACRMAQVNNITSVLLTGKGEPTLFPDQITDYLQHLQKYDFPILELQTNGILFSEQSEKYDKYLKEWYELGLSIISISVVHYDPEKNRANYVPGKKTYPDLGKLIDKLHKIGYSVRFSVVLIK
;
A
#
# COMPACT_ATOMS: atom_id res chain seq x y z
N MET A 1 -11.47 -13.19 3.32
CA MET A 1 -11.40 -12.93 4.77
C MET A 1 -10.93 -11.50 4.99
N THR A 2 -11.85 -10.54 5.03
CA THR A 2 -11.66 -9.21 5.64
C THR A 2 -13.02 -8.74 6.15
N GLY A 3 -13.48 -9.41 7.21
CA GLY A 3 -14.47 -8.81 8.11
C GLY A 3 -13.69 -7.86 9.02
N VAL A 4 -13.83 -6.57 8.79
CA VAL A 4 -13.23 -5.54 9.65
C VAL A 4 -13.93 -5.63 11.01
N LYS A 5 -13.34 -6.40 11.93
CA LYS A 5 -13.54 -6.23 13.37
C LYS A 5 -12.38 -5.38 13.87
N GLU A 6 -12.65 -4.08 13.98
CA GLU A 6 -11.77 -3.00 14.46
C GLU A 6 -11.32 -3.12 15.94
N ILE A 7 -11.48 -4.28 16.59
CA ILE A 7 -11.21 -4.40 18.02
C ILE A 7 -9.78 -4.90 18.25
N GLY A 8 -8.84 -3.96 18.42
CA GLY A 8 -7.58 -4.19 19.13
C GLY A 8 -6.36 -4.63 18.30
N MET A 9 -6.39 -4.56 16.97
CA MET A 9 -5.19 -4.82 16.18
C MET A 9 -4.16 -3.70 16.38
N ARG A 10 -3.02 -4.04 16.96
CA ARG A 10 -1.86 -3.15 17.06
C ARG A 10 -0.86 -3.48 15.95
N PRO A 11 -0.13 -2.49 15.42
CA PRO A 11 0.96 -2.77 14.51
C PRO A 11 1.97 -3.68 15.21
N THR A 12 2.46 -4.68 14.50
CA THR A 12 3.51 -5.55 15.04
C THR A 12 4.78 -4.72 15.21
N LYS A 13 5.43 -4.82 16.37
CA LYS A 13 6.69 -4.11 16.61
C LYS A 13 7.74 -4.56 15.59
N VAL A 14 8.30 -3.60 14.88
CA VAL A 14 9.35 -3.86 13.88
C VAL A 14 10.67 -4.16 14.59
N ASN A 15 11.39 -5.17 14.10
CA ASN A 15 12.78 -5.38 14.46
C ASN A 15 13.69 -4.58 13.52
N TRP A 16 14.01 -3.35 13.91
CA TRP A 16 14.81 -2.43 13.11
C TRP A 16 16.24 -2.91 12.84
N ILE A 17 16.82 -3.72 13.74
CA ILE A 17 18.15 -4.31 13.52
C ILE A 17 18.09 -5.26 12.33
N ASN A 18 17.10 -6.16 12.28
CA ASN A 18 16.93 -7.10 11.18
C ASN A 18 16.52 -6.40 9.89
N PHE A 19 15.65 -5.38 9.98
CA PHE A 19 15.28 -4.55 8.84
C PHE A 19 16.52 -3.93 8.18
N HIS A 20 17.38 -3.28 8.97
CA HIS A 20 18.59 -2.65 8.47
C HIS A 20 19.61 -3.62 7.90
N LYS A 21 19.75 -4.81 8.49
CA LYS A 21 20.58 -5.89 7.91
C LYS A 21 20.05 -6.34 6.56
N ALA A 22 18.73 -6.54 6.43
CA ALA A 22 18.10 -6.93 5.18
C ALA A 22 18.27 -5.87 4.09
N CYS A 23 18.02 -4.59 4.41
CA CYS A 23 18.23 -3.48 3.47
C CYS A 23 19.68 -3.35 3.04
N ARG A 24 20.64 -3.45 3.98
CA ARG A 24 22.06 -3.39 3.62
C ARG A 24 22.45 -4.57 2.73
N MET A 25 21.97 -5.77 3.02
CA MET A 25 22.21 -6.95 2.20
C MET A 25 21.64 -6.78 0.79
N ALA A 26 20.42 -6.27 0.67
CA ALA A 26 19.81 -5.97 -0.64
C ALA A 26 20.62 -4.91 -1.41
N GLN A 27 21.05 -3.83 -0.75
CA GLN A 27 21.85 -2.75 -1.35
C GLN A 27 23.18 -3.27 -1.91
N VAL A 28 23.96 -4.05 -1.14
CA VAL A 28 25.27 -4.56 -1.60
C VAL A 28 25.14 -5.64 -2.69
N ASN A 29 23.95 -6.20 -2.87
CA ASN A 29 23.62 -7.14 -3.95
C ASN A 29 22.92 -6.45 -5.13
N ASN A 30 22.98 -5.11 -5.22
CA ASN A 30 22.41 -4.32 -6.32
C ASN A 30 20.91 -4.54 -6.55
N ILE A 31 20.16 -4.85 -5.49
CA ILE A 31 18.70 -4.85 -5.55
C ILE A 31 18.23 -3.41 -5.74
N THR A 32 17.39 -3.18 -6.74
CA THR A 32 16.95 -1.83 -7.15
C THR A 32 15.53 -1.48 -6.72
N SER A 33 14.77 -2.46 -6.25
CA SER A 33 13.35 -2.29 -5.92
C SER A 33 13.00 -2.83 -4.55
N VAL A 34 12.18 -2.08 -3.80
CA VAL A 34 11.55 -2.53 -2.56
C VAL A 34 10.04 -2.50 -2.72
N LEU A 35 9.41 -3.64 -2.44
CA LEU A 35 7.95 -3.77 -2.39
C LEU A 35 7.49 -3.85 -0.93
N LEU A 36 6.72 -2.85 -0.50
CA LEU A 36 6.02 -2.85 0.77
C LEU A 36 4.69 -3.59 0.61
N THR A 37 4.56 -4.70 1.32
CA THR A 37 3.37 -5.57 1.32
C THR A 37 3.17 -6.21 2.69
N GLY A 38 2.05 -6.87 2.91
CA GLY A 38 1.73 -7.52 4.19
C GLY A 38 0.77 -8.69 4.03
N LYS A 39 0.68 -9.53 5.08
CA LYS A 39 -0.32 -10.61 5.16
C LYS A 39 -1.76 -10.07 5.12
N GLY A 40 -1.96 -8.86 5.65
CA GLY A 40 -3.20 -8.10 5.59
C GLY A 40 -3.01 -6.79 4.83
N GLU A 41 -3.98 -5.89 4.93
CA GLU A 41 -3.92 -4.59 4.28
C GLU A 41 -2.93 -3.65 4.99
N PRO A 42 -1.76 -3.32 4.38
CA PRO A 42 -0.73 -2.53 5.04
C PRO A 42 -1.19 -1.11 5.39
N THR A 43 -2.12 -0.55 4.61
CA THR A 43 -2.62 0.82 4.83
C THR A 43 -3.40 0.97 6.13
N LEU A 44 -3.80 -0.11 6.81
CA LEU A 44 -4.40 -0.04 8.16
C LEU A 44 -3.45 0.58 9.21
N PHE A 45 -2.14 0.55 8.97
CA PHE A 45 -1.12 1.15 9.86
C PHE A 45 -0.26 2.15 9.07
N PRO A 46 -0.82 3.31 8.68
CA PRO A 46 -0.14 4.23 7.76
C PRO A 46 1.14 4.82 8.36
N ASP A 47 1.17 5.08 9.67
CA ASP A 47 2.37 5.57 10.36
C ASP A 47 3.54 4.58 10.24
N GLN A 48 3.25 3.28 10.27
CA GLN A 48 4.28 2.25 10.12
C GLN A 48 4.85 2.20 8.69
N ILE A 49 4.03 2.53 7.67
CA ILE A 49 4.52 2.70 6.29
C ILE A 49 5.45 3.91 6.22
N THR A 50 5.07 5.04 6.83
CA THR A 50 5.92 6.22 6.94
C THR A 50 7.26 5.86 7.59
N ASP A 51 7.25 5.14 8.71
CA ASP A 51 8.48 4.69 9.39
C ASP A 51 9.36 3.86 8.44
N TYR A 52 8.81 2.89 7.72
CA TYR A 52 9.58 2.09 6.76
C TYR A 52 10.24 2.98 5.70
N LEU A 53 9.49 3.91 5.11
CA LEU A 53 10.01 4.82 4.08
C LEU A 53 11.11 5.73 4.60
N GLN A 54 10.98 6.26 5.83
CA GLN A 54 12.03 7.03 6.50
C GLN A 54 13.29 6.20 6.74
N HIS A 55 13.15 4.97 7.24
CA HIS A 55 14.28 4.07 7.46
C HIS A 55 14.94 3.59 6.16
N LEU A 56 14.21 3.58 5.04
CA LEU A 56 14.70 3.22 3.71
C LEU A 56 15.55 4.32 3.06
N GLN A 57 15.39 5.60 3.43
CA GLN A 57 16.07 6.74 2.78
C GLN A 57 17.58 6.54 2.63
N LYS A 58 18.25 6.05 3.69
CA LYS A 58 19.71 5.85 3.70
C LYS A 58 20.24 4.73 2.80
N TYR A 59 19.37 3.97 2.14
CA TYR A 59 19.76 2.86 1.27
C TYR A 59 19.62 3.19 -0.22
N ASP A 60 19.04 4.34 -0.56
CA ASP A 60 18.93 4.87 -1.92
C ASP A 60 18.34 3.87 -2.94
N PHE A 61 17.36 3.05 -2.51
CA PHE A 61 16.67 2.15 -3.44
C PHE A 61 15.93 2.97 -4.50
N PRO A 62 16.23 2.80 -5.81
CA PRO A 62 15.63 3.63 -6.84
C PRO A 62 14.12 3.48 -7.00
N ILE A 63 13.57 2.31 -6.67
CA ILE A 63 12.15 1.99 -6.87
C ILE A 63 11.54 1.55 -5.54
N LEU A 64 10.59 2.34 -5.05
CA LEU A 64 9.78 2.00 -3.88
C LEU A 64 8.32 1.83 -4.33
N GLU A 65 7.76 0.65 -4.02
CA GLU A 65 6.41 0.27 -4.40
C GLU A 65 5.58 -0.15 -3.18
N LEU A 66 4.30 0.23 -3.15
CA LEU A 66 3.33 -0.20 -2.13
C LEU A 66 2.24 -1.03 -2.79
N GLN A 67 2.04 -2.26 -2.33
CA GLN A 67 0.88 -3.07 -2.71
C GLN A 67 -0.26 -2.94 -1.69
N THR A 68 -1.45 -2.60 -2.17
CA THR A 68 -2.63 -2.33 -1.32
C THR A 68 -3.92 -2.62 -2.09
N ASN A 69 -5.03 -2.85 -1.39
CA ASN A 69 -6.36 -2.87 -2.02
C ASN A 69 -6.91 -1.46 -2.37
N GLY A 70 -6.25 -0.39 -1.90
CA GLY A 70 -6.61 1.00 -2.22
C GLY A 70 -7.92 1.53 -1.63
N ILE A 71 -8.65 0.72 -0.85
CA ILE A 71 -9.98 1.07 -0.35
C ILE A 71 -9.91 2.26 0.62
N LEU A 72 -8.94 2.25 1.54
CA LEU A 72 -8.80 3.32 2.53
C LEU A 72 -8.43 4.67 1.92
N PHE A 73 -7.71 4.69 0.80
CA PHE A 73 -7.40 5.92 0.06
C PHE A 73 -8.64 6.60 -0.52
N SER A 74 -9.66 5.80 -0.83
CA SER A 74 -10.95 6.28 -1.37
C SER A 74 -11.91 6.67 -0.26
N GLU A 75 -12.00 5.86 0.80
CA GLU A 75 -13.01 6.04 1.85
C GLU A 75 -12.62 7.05 2.92
N GLN A 76 -11.32 7.21 3.18
CA GLN A 76 -10.78 8.15 4.16
C GLN A 76 -9.88 9.17 3.45
N SER A 77 -10.35 9.73 2.33
CA SER A 77 -9.54 10.58 1.44
C SER A 77 -8.78 11.66 2.20
N GLU A 78 -9.45 12.45 3.03
CA GLU A 78 -8.83 13.57 3.76
C GLU A 78 -7.67 13.13 4.66
N LYS A 79 -7.80 11.95 5.29
CA LYS A 79 -6.75 11.38 6.14
C LYS A 79 -5.57 10.93 5.29
N TYR A 80 -5.82 10.18 4.22
CA TYR A 80 -4.76 9.59 3.40
C TYR A 80 -4.11 10.58 2.44
N ASP A 81 -4.74 11.71 2.13
CA ASP A 81 -4.13 12.75 1.28
C ASP A 81 -2.83 13.28 1.88
N LYS A 82 -2.73 13.34 3.21
CA LYS A 82 -1.50 13.72 3.92
C LYS A 82 -0.43 12.65 3.77
N TYR A 83 -0.77 11.40 4.07
CA TYR A 83 0.15 10.27 3.96
C TYR A 83 0.63 10.04 2.53
N LEU A 84 -0.25 10.12 1.54
CA LEU A 84 0.12 9.92 0.13
C LEU A 84 1.08 11.01 -0.36
N LYS A 85 0.95 12.25 0.11
CA LYS A 85 1.94 13.29 -0.21
C LYS A 85 3.27 13.04 0.48
N GLU A 86 3.23 12.75 1.78
CA GLU A 86 4.44 12.46 2.56
C GLU A 86 5.20 11.23 2.02
N TRP A 87 4.49 10.14 1.71
CA TRP A 87 5.11 8.94 1.17
C TRP A 87 5.74 9.18 -0.21
N TYR A 88 5.10 10.00 -1.04
CA TYR A 88 5.67 10.41 -2.32
C TYR A 88 6.95 11.23 -2.15
N GLU A 89 6.96 12.18 -1.21
CA GLU A 89 8.16 12.96 -0.84
C GLU A 89 9.28 12.08 -0.27
N LEU A 90 8.93 10.99 0.42
CA LEU A 90 9.85 9.96 0.87
C LEU A 90 10.24 8.95 -0.24
N GLY A 91 9.90 9.22 -1.50
CA GLY A 91 10.34 8.44 -2.65
C GLY A 91 9.48 7.23 -3.02
N LEU A 92 8.35 6.99 -2.34
CA LEU A 92 7.36 6.02 -2.83
C LEU A 92 6.81 6.52 -4.16
N SER A 93 7.09 5.80 -5.25
CA SER A 93 6.74 6.25 -6.60
C SER A 93 5.71 5.36 -7.29
N ILE A 94 5.47 4.15 -6.76
CA ILE A 94 4.55 3.18 -7.37
C ILE A 94 3.53 2.68 -6.34
N ILE A 95 2.25 2.68 -6.73
CA ILE A 95 1.18 2.03 -5.98
C ILE A 95 0.57 0.92 -6.83
N SER A 96 0.66 -0.30 -6.33
CA SER A 96 0.08 -1.51 -6.94
C SER A 96 -1.25 -1.85 -6.27
N ILE A 97 -2.34 -1.59 -6.98
CA ILE A 97 -3.71 -1.84 -6.51
C ILE A 97 -4.07 -3.30 -6.77
N SER A 98 -4.35 -4.03 -5.69
CA SER A 98 -4.82 -5.42 -5.75
C SER A 98 -6.28 -5.46 -6.17
N VAL A 99 -6.56 -6.16 -7.27
CA VAL A 99 -7.92 -6.37 -7.80
C VAL A 99 -8.13 -7.85 -8.10
N VAL A 100 -9.34 -8.35 -7.86
CA VAL A 100 -9.67 -9.77 -8.10
C VAL A 100 -10.54 -9.98 -9.34
N HIS A 101 -11.19 -8.92 -9.82
CA HIS A 101 -12.02 -8.97 -11.02
C HIS A 101 -12.09 -7.60 -11.69
N TYR A 102 -12.50 -7.55 -12.96
CA TYR A 102 -12.86 -6.29 -13.63
C TYR A 102 -14.22 -5.74 -13.20
N ASP A 103 -15.01 -6.55 -12.49
CA ASP A 103 -16.38 -6.21 -12.07
C ASP A 103 -16.31 -5.67 -10.64
N PRO A 104 -16.70 -4.40 -10.42
CA PRO A 104 -16.72 -3.79 -9.09
C PRO A 104 -17.51 -4.60 -8.06
N GLU A 105 -18.60 -5.26 -8.45
CA GLU A 105 -19.42 -6.05 -7.52
C GLU A 105 -18.69 -7.30 -7.02
N LYS A 106 -17.91 -7.95 -7.88
CA LYS A 106 -17.06 -9.08 -7.46
C LYS A 106 -15.91 -8.61 -6.56
N ASN A 107 -15.32 -7.45 -6.83
CA ASN A 107 -14.32 -6.86 -5.93
C ASN A 107 -14.93 -6.50 -4.57
N ARG A 108 -16.13 -5.89 -4.56
CA ARG A 108 -16.91 -5.58 -3.34
C ARG A 108 -17.10 -6.82 -2.49
N ALA A 109 -17.62 -7.90 -3.09
CA ALA A 109 -17.91 -9.14 -2.40
C ALA A 109 -16.67 -9.78 -1.75
N ASN A 110 -15.48 -9.56 -2.31
CA ASN A 110 -14.24 -10.13 -1.79
C ASN A 110 -13.57 -9.26 -0.72
N TYR A 111 -13.47 -7.96 -0.95
CA TYR A 111 -12.72 -7.07 -0.07
C TYR A 111 -13.58 -6.44 1.03
N VAL A 112 -14.81 -6.06 0.69
CA VAL A 112 -15.72 -5.28 1.54
C VAL A 112 -17.17 -5.78 1.44
N PRO A 113 -17.43 -7.08 1.75
CA PRO A 113 -18.75 -7.69 1.53
C PRO A 113 -19.90 -7.01 2.28
N GLY A 114 -19.61 -6.35 3.41
CA GLY A 114 -20.58 -5.60 4.20
C GLY A 114 -20.93 -4.21 3.63
N LYS A 115 -20.28 -3.76 2.57
CA LYS A 115 -20.54 -2.46 1.93
C LYS A 115 -21.47 -2.61 0.73
N LYS A 116 -22.22 -1.54 0.42
CA LYS A 116 -23.16 -1.50 -0.70
C LYS A 116 -22.46 -1.34 -2.05
N THR A 117 -21.33 -0.64 -2.09
CA THR A 117 -20.58 -0.34 -3.31
C THR A 117 -19.09 -0.58 -3.10
N TYR A 118 -18.38 -0.85 -4.19
CA TYR A 118 -16.92 -0.84 -4.23
C TYR A 118 -16.40 0.56 -4.58
N PRO A 119 -15.21 0.98 -4.11
CA PRO A 119 -14.61 2.23 -4.54
C PRO A 119 -14.48 2.37 -6.05
N ASP A 120 -14.66 3.59 -6.53
CA ASP A 120 -14.43 3.96 -7.93
C ASP A 120 -12.93 3.96 -8.20
N LEU A 121 -12.43 2.88 -8.80
CA LEU A 121 -11.01 2.72 -9.13
C LEU A 121 -10.51 3.79 -10.09
N GLY A 122 -11.35 4.26 -11.03
CA GLY A 122 -10.95 5.32 -11.96
C GLY A 122 -10.63 6.62 -11.22
N LYS A 123 -11.51 7.04 -10.31
CA LYS A 123 -11.27 8.22 -9.47
C LYS A 123 -10.06 8.06 -8.56
N LEU A 124 -9.85 6.86 -8.01
CA LEU A 124 -8.66 6.58 -7.20
C LEU A 124 -7.38 6.70 -8.02
N ILE A 125 -7.34 6.11 -9.22
CA ILE A 125 -6.19 6.19 -10.13
C ILE A 125 -5.91 7.66 -10.50
N ASP A 126 -6.94 8.42 -10.88
CA ASP A 126 -6.79 9.84 -11.22
C ASP A 126 -6.21 10.65 -10.06
N LYS A 127 -6.65 10.36 -8.83
CA LYS A 127 -6.13 10.98 -7.61
C LYS A 127 -4.65 10.66 -7.41
N LEU A 128 -4.25 9.39 -7.55
CA LEU A 128 -2.86 8.97 -7.37
C LEU A 128 -1.95 9.56 -8.45
N HIS A 129 -2.40 9.59 -9.71
CA HIS A 129 -1.68 10.24 -10.80
C HIS A 129 -1.50 11.75 -10.57
N LYS A 130 -2.49 12.45 -10.01
CA LYS A 130 -2.38 13.88 -9.66
C LYS A 130 -1.29 14.18 -8.63
N ILE A 131 -0.94 13.21 -7.78
CA ILE A 131 0.16 13.35 -6.81
C ILE A 131 1.52 13.07 -7.48
N GLY A 132 1.54 12.20 -8.50
CA GLY A 132 2.74 11.82 -9.25
C GLY A 132 3.06 10.34 -9.22
N TYR A 133 2.24 9.53 -8.55
CA TYR A 133 2.43 8.07 -8.51
C TYR A 133 2.25 7.44 -9.89
N SER A 134 3.06 6.43 -10.18
CA SER A 134 2.70 5.41 -11.16
C SER A 134 1.77 4.38 -10.51
N VAL A 135 0.67 4.04 -11.17
CA VAL A 135 -0.29 3.05 -10.66
C VAL A 135 -0.21 1.77 -11.48
N ARG A 136 -0.22 0.62 -10.79
CA ARG A 136 -0.26 -0.72 -11.39
C ARG A 136 -1.43 -1.51 -10.82
N PHE A 137 -1.86 -2.53 -11.54
CA PHE A 137 -2.81 -3.52 -11.01
C PHE A 137 -2.11 -4.84 -10.72
N SER A 138 -2.31 -5.34 -9.50
CA SER A 138 -1.97 -6.72 -9.12
C SER A 138 -3.24 -7.55 -9.22
N VAL A 139 -3.42 -8.22 -10.36
CA VAL A 139 -4.67 -8.91 -10.68
C VAL A 139 -4.60 -10.39 -10.31
N VAL A 140 -5.55 -10.86 -9.50
CA VAL A 140 -5.79 -12.29 -9.28
C VAL A 140 -7.20 -12.62 -9.75
N LEU A 141 -7.31 -13.17 -10.97
CA LEU A 141 -8.60 -13.44 -11.60
C LEU A 141 -9.33 -14.57 -10.89
N ILE A 142 -10.36 -14.22 -10.13
CA ILE A 142 -11.35 -15.18 -9.63
C ILE A 142 -12.39 -15.47 -10.70
N LYS A 143 -12.98 -16.66 -10.66
CA LYS A 143 -13.99 -17.12 -11.62
C LYS A 143 -15.27 -16.27 -11.58
#